data_AF-A0A2D9C4R9-F1
#
_entry.id   AF-A0A2D9C4R9-F1
#
_cell.length_a   1.000
_cell.length_b   1.000
_cell.length_c   1.000
_cell.angle_alpha   90.00
_cell.angle_beta   90.00
_cell.angle_gamma   90.00
#
_symmetry.space_group_name_H-M   'P 1'
#
loop_
_entity.id
_entity.type
_entity.pdbx_description
1 polymer ?
#
loop_
_entity_poly.entity_id
_entity_poly.type
_entity_poly.pdbx_seq_one_letter_code
_entity_poly.pdbx_strand_id
1 'polypeptide(L)'
;MGLKPKYIKDKGYEVEDDFIDSLSELSDITLKILISDYIDNNLKEYPINELTTYVVGGVVIHRDEPVYFAIEILRSAGEFLTLTDFHIIESDEYLDLINLKSYIK
;
A
#
# COMPACT_ATOMS: atom_id res chain seq x y z
N MET A 1 -20.69 7.09 -18.10
CA MET A 1 -19.81 7.37 -16.95
C MET A 1 -18.84 6.21 -16.89
N GLY A 2 -17.56 6.49 -17.17
CA GLY A 2 -16.55 5.46 -17.42
C GLY A 2 -16.26 4.68 -16.15
N LEU A 3 -16.42 3.36 -16.21
CA LEU A 3 -15.92 2.45 -15.19
C LEU A 3 -14.40 2.59 -15.19
N LYS A 4 -13.85 3.11 -14.09
CA LYS A 4 -12.41 3.22 -13.89
C LYS A 4 -11.78 1.81 -13.91
N PRO A 5 -10.62 1.62 -14.57
CA PRO A 5 -10.01 0.31 -14.69
C PRO A 5 -9.47 -0.18 -13.33
N LYS A 6 -10.23 -1.03 -12.64
CA LYS A 6 -9.76 -1.77 -11.47
C LYS A 6 -8.73 -2.82 -11.88
N TYR A 7 -7.52 -2.74 -11.36
CA TYR A 7 -6.47 -3.74 -11.59
C TYR A 7 -6.53 -4.79 -10.48
N ILE A 8 -6.87 -6.03 -10.84
CA ILE A 8 -6.89 -7.17 -9.92
C ILE A 8 -5.53 -7.88 -10.05
N LYS A 9 -4.72 -7.88 -8.99
CA LYS A 9 -3.48 -8.67 -8.96
C LYS A 9 -3.79 -10.12 -8.54
N ASP A 10 -3.04 -11.06 -9.10
CA ASP A 10 -3.19 -12.52 -8.92
C ASP A 10 -3.18 -12.99 -7.44
N LYS A 11 -2.69 -12.14 -6.52
CA LYS A 11 -2.66 -12.37 -5.07
C LYS A 11 -3.96 -12.01 -4.32
N GLY A 12 -5.05 -11.73 -5.02
CA GLY A 12 -6.37 -11.54 -4.40
C GLY A 12 -6.56 -10.17 -3.76
N TYR A 13 -5.93 -9.15 -4.32
CA TYR A 13 -6.15 -7.75 -3.96
C TYR A 13 -6.33 -6.88 -5.21
N GLU A 14 -7.14 -5.85 -5.07
CA GLU A 14 -7.44 -4.80 -6.05
C GLU A 14 -6.57 -3.57 -5.77
N VAL A 15 -6.31 -2.78 -6.81
CA VAL A 15 -5.61 -1.50 -6.72
C VAL A 15 -6.47 -0.43 -7.38
N GLU A 16 -6.73 0.66 -6.67
CA GLU A 16 -7.40 1.83 -7.24
C GLU A 16 -6.46 2.65 -8.13
N ASP A 17 -7.02 3.37 -9.10
CA ASP A 17 -6.26 4.27 -9.96
C ASP A 17 -5.48 5.31 -9.15
N ASP A 18 -6.04 5.80 -8.03
CA ASP A 18 -5.40 6.81 -7.18
C ASP A 18 -4.05 6.32 -6.63
N PHE A 19 -4.03 5.10 -6.06
CA PHE A 19 -2.80 4.41 -5.68
C PHE A 19 -1.80 4.32 -6.85
N ILE A 20 -2.26 3.99 -8.05
CA ILE A 20 -1.39 3.87 -9.23
C ILE A 20 -0.83 5.23 -9.63
N ASP A 21 -1.64 6.28 -9.58
CA ASP A 21 -1.22 7.66 -9.85
C ASP A 21 -0.16 8.09 -8.83
N SER A 22 -0.41 7.96 -7.52
CA SER A 22 0.56 8.31 -6.47
C SER A 22 1.85 7.50 -6.56
N LEU A 23 1.75 6.20 -6.84
CA LEU A 23 2.94 5.37 -7.09
C LEU A 23 3.65 5.82 -8.38
N SER A 24 2.91 6.27 -9.39
CA SER A 24 3.45 6.73 -10.67
C SER A 24 4.18 8.08 -10.56
N GLU A 25 3.79 8.93 -9.62
CA GLU A 25 4.48 10.19 -9.31
C GLU A 25 5.91 9.98 -8.81
N LEU A 26 6.23 8.80 -8.24
CA LEU A 26 7.62 8.50 -7.90
C LEU A 26 8.49 8.51 -9.15
N SER A 27 9.61 9.23 -9.09
CA SER A 27 10.53 9.32 -10.24
C SER A 27 11.34 8.03 -10.44
N ASP A 28 11.55 7.26 -9.36
CA ASP A 28 12.41 6.07 -9.38
C ASP A 28 11.61 4.79 -9.62
N ILE A 29 11.76 4.22 -10.81
CA ILE A 29 11.08 2.98 -11.23
C ILE A 29 11.51 1.79 -10.36
N THR A 30 12.77 1.74 -9.95
CA THR A 30 13.30 0.64 -9.15
C THR A 30 12.66 0.63 -7.77
N LEU A 31 12.49 1.81 -7.16
CA LEU A 31 11.76 1.96 -5.91
C LEU A 31 10.31 1.48 -6.05
N LYS A 32 9.59 1.84 -7.13
CA LYS A 32 8.22 1.35 -7.36
C LYS A 32 8.13 -0.17 -7.40
N ILE A 33 9.08 -0.81 -8.07
CA ILE A 33 9.14 -2.27 -8.17
C ILE A 33 9.43 -2.88 -6.79
N LEU A 34 10.38 -2.32 -6.04
CA LEU A 34 10.71 -2.78 -4.69
C LEU A 34 9.52 -2.66 -3.74
N ILE A 35 8.82 -1.54 -3.76
CA ILE A 35 7.61 -1.31 -2.95
C ILE A 35 6.52 -2.29 -3.38
N SER A 36 6.29 -2.44 -4.69
CA SER A 36 5.29 -3.36 -5.22
C SER A 36 5.56 -4.80 -4.79
N ASP A 37 6.81 -5.25 -4.89
CA ASP A 37 7.25 -6.58 -4.46
C ASP A 37 7.16 -6.74 -2.93
N TYR A 38 7.51 -5.70 -2.18
CA TYR A 38 7.39 -5.70 -0.73
C TYR A 38 5.93 -5.83 -0.29
N ILE A 39 5.02 -5.06 -0.88
CA ILE A 39 3.59 -5.19 -0.62
C ILE A 39 3.14 -6.61 -0.98
N ASP A 40 3.46 -7.08 -2.18
CA ASP A 40 3.05 -8.40 -2.66
C ASP A 40 3.52 -9.55 -1.73
N ASN A 41 4.70 -9.42 -1.12
CA ASN A 41 5.24 -10.43 -0.19
C ASN A 41 4.80 -10.25 1.29
N ASN A 42 4.47 -9.04 1.72
CA ASN A 42 4.19 -8.73 3.14
C ASN A 42 2.72 -8.37 3.43
N LEU A 43 1.90 -8.16 2.40
CA LEU A 43 0.48 -7.88 2.53
C LEU A 43 -0.22 -9.11 3.11
N LYS A 44 -0.62 -8.99 4.38
CA LYS A 44 -1.39 -10.01 5.10
C LYS A 44 -2.87 -9.84 4.79
N GLU A 45 -3.63 -10.89 5.07
CA GLU A 45 -5.09 -10.77 5.08
C GLU A 45 -5.53 -9.83 6.21
N TYR A 46 -6.12 -8.70 5.83
CA TYR A 46 -6.78 -7.79 6.77
C TYR A 46 -8.22 -8.24 7.03
N PRO A 47 -8.79 -8.05 8.24
CA PRO A 47 -10.20 -8.35 8.47
C PRO A 47 -11.10 -7.42 7.65
N ILE A 48 -12.32 -7.88 7.37
CA ILE A 48 -13.33 -7.08 6.66
C ILE A 48 -13.70 -5.87 7.54
N ASN A 49 -13.65 -4.69 6.95
CA ASN A 49 -13.96 -3.44 7.60
C ASN A 49 -14.56 -2.45 6.59
N GLU A 50 -15.89 -2.35 6.60
CA GLU A 50 -16.65 -1.48 5.68
C GLU A 50 -16.70 -0.02 6.16
N LEU A 51 -16.25 0.24 7.38
CA LEU A 51 -16.38 1.55 8.03
C LEU A 51 -15.11 2.40 7.97
N THR A 52 -13.93 1.79 7.85
CA THR A 52 -12.66 2.52 7.83
C THR A 52 -11.57 1.73 7.10
N THR A 53 -10.67 2.47 6.50
CA THR A 53 -9.45 1.98 5.86
C THR A 53 -8.37 1.65 6.90
N TYR A 54 -7.46 0.76 6.51
CA TYR A 54 -6.27 0.40 7.24
C TYR A 54 -5.08 1.12 6.62
N VAL A 55 -4.48 2.04 7.35
CA VAL A 55 -3.20 2.64 6.95
C VAL A 55 -2.09 1.78 7.50
N VAL A 56 -1.21 1.27 6.64
CA VAL A 56 -0.13 0.38 7.05
C VAL A 56 1.22 0.84 6.50
N GLY A 57 2.21 0.90 7.39
CA GLY A 57 3.56 1.33 7.06
C GLY A 57 4.42 0.18 6.54
N GLY A 58 5.23 0.45 5.52
CA GLY A 58 6.28 -0.42 5.02
C GLY A 58 7.62 0.31 4.96
N VAL A 59 8.70 -0.47 4.95
CA VAL A 59 10.07 0.03 4.77
C VAL A 59 10.77 -0.81 3.73
N VAL A 60 11.37 -0.18 2.74
CA VAL A 60 12.22 -0.83 1.74
C VAL A 60 13.60 -0.19 1.73
N ILE A 61 14.64 -0.98 1.49
CA ILE A 61 15.99 -0.44 1.31
C ILE A 61 16.18 -0.18 -0.18
N HIS A 62 16.39 1.09 -0.54
CA HIS A 62 16.67 1.50 -1.90
C HIS A 62 18.00 2.27 -1.94
N ARG A 63 18.98 1.77 -2.70
CA ARG A 63 20.34 2.36 -2.80
C ARG A 63 21.02 2.58 -1.44
N ASP A 64 20.93 1.59 -0.55
CA ASP A 64 21.45 1.63 0.83
C ASP A 64 20.75 2.64 1.76
N GLU A 65 19.68 3.30 1.31
CA GLU A 65 18.86 4.19 2.14
C GLU A 65 17.48 3.56 2.43
N PRO A 66 17.00 3.64 3.68
CA PRO A 66 15.66 3.19 4.02
C PRO A 66 14.63 4.20 3.50
N VAL A 67 13.70 3.72 2.68
CA VAL A 67 12.54 4.47 2.22
C VAL A 67 11.32 3.95 2.95
N TYR A 68 10.67 4.84 3.68
CA TYR A 68 9.44 4.56 4.41
C TYR A 68 8.24 4.97 3.57
N PHE A 69 7.20 4.15 3.60
CA PHE A 69 5.96 4.42 2.89
C PHE A 69 4.77 3.93 3.71
N ALA A 70 3.63 4.55 3.51
CA ALA A 70 2.34 4.10 3.98
C ALA A 70 1.47 3.73 2.78
N ILE A 71 0.66 2.70 2.96
CA ILE A 71 -0.40 2.34 2.03
C ILE A 71 -1.72 2.31 2.77
N GLU A 72 -2.75 2.76 2.09
CA GLU A 72 -4.11 2.68 2.58
C GLU A 72 -4.81 1.47 1.94
N ILE A 73 -5.43 0.65 2.79
CA ILE A 73 -6.06 -0.60 2.43
C ILE A 73 -7.51 -0.60 2.90
N LEU A 74 -8.43 -0.93 2.00
CA LEU A 74 -9.84 -1.16 2.31
C LEU A 74 -10.19 -2.64 2.10
N ARG A 75 -10.95 -3.25 3.01
CA ARG A 75 -11.52 -4.59 2.75
C ARG A 75 -13.02 -4.57 3.04
N SER A 76 -13.81 -4.49 1.98
CA SER A 76 -15.28 -4.50 2.06
C SER A 76 -15.86 -5.92 2.08
N ALA A 77 -17.07 -6.08 2.61
CA ALA A 77 -17.72 -7.38 2.67
C ALA A 77 -18.12 -7.86 1.26
N GLY A 78 -17.44 -8.88 0.75
CA GLY A 78 -17.70 -9.46 -0.58
C GLY A 78 -16.81 -8.94 -1.71
N GLU A 79 -15.89 -8.02 -1.43
CA GLU A 79 -14.84 -7.58 -2.37
C GLU A 79 -13.45 -8.08 -1.91
N PHE A 80 -12.49 -8.03 -2.83
CA PHE A 80 -11.09 -8.29 -2.50
C PHE A 80 -10.52 -7.13 -1.67
N LEU A 81 -9.35 -7.34 -1.08
CA LEU A 81 -8.63 -6.26 -0.41
C LEU A 81 -8.24 -5.22 -1.45
N THR A 82 -8.57 -3.95 -1.26
CA THR A 82 -8.30 -2.87 -2.21
C THR A 82 -7.27 -1.91 -1.66
N LEU A 83 -6.21 -1.64 -2.42
CA LEU A 83 -5.25 -0.57 -2.14
C LEU A 83 -5.81 0.73 -2.72
N THR A 84 -6.11 1.68 -1.84
CA THR A 84 -6.77 2.94 -2.21
C THR A 84 -5.74 4.03 -2.47
N ASP A 85 -4.74 4.15 -1.58
CA ASP A 85 -3.79 5.26 -1.59
C ASP A 85 -2.36 4.83 -1.22
N PHE A 86 -1.37 5.60 -1.68
CA PHE A 86 0.05 5.40 -1.46
C PHE A 86 0.74 6.72 -1.09
N HIS A 87 1.48 6.71 0.01
CA HIS A 87 2.26 7.87 0.44
C HIS A 87 3.67 7.50 0.86
N ILE A 88 4.65 8.30 0.46
CA ILE A 88 5.98 8.27 1.08
C ILE A 88 5.90 9.07 2.37
N ILE A 89 6.39 8.47 3.45
CA ILE A 89 6.35 9.05 4.79
C ILE A 89 7.77 9.20 5.32
N GLU A 90 7.93 10.02 6.36
CA GLU A 90 9.20 10.15 7.06
C GLU A 90 9.37 9.04 8.11
N SER A 91 10.59 8.92 8.66
CA SER A 91 10.88 7.93 9.70
C SER A 91 10.00 8.09 10.93
N ASP A 92 9.69 9.34 11.33
CA ASP A 92 8.85 9.62 12.49
C ASP A 92 7.43 9.09 12.31
N GLU A 93 6.82 9.33 11.14
CA GLU A 93 5.49 8.78 10.82
C GLU A 93 5.49 7.25 10.75
N TYR A 94 6.58 6.66 10.24
CA TYR A 94 6.72 5.21 10.25
C TYR A 94 6.81 4.64 11.67
N LEU A 95 7.51 5.33 12.58
CA LEU A 95 7.58 4.97 13.99
C LEU A 95 6.20 5.10 14.67
N ASP A 96 5.40 6.10 14.31
CA ASP A 96 4.01 6.22 14.76
C ASP A 96 3.16 5.02 14.30
N LEU A 97 3.28 4.61 13.04
CA LEU A 97 2.59 3.42 12.52
C LEU A 97 3.04 2.13 13.21
N ILE A 98 4.33 2.01 13.55
CA ILE A 98 4.84 0.90 14.37
C ILE A 98 4.21 0.91 15.76
N ASN A 99 4.10 2.08 16.39
CA ASN A 99 3.48 2.23 17.71
C ASN A 99 1.99 1.82 17.68
N LEU A 100 1.30 2.11 16.57
CA LEU A 100 -0.08 1.70 16.32
C LEU A 100 -0.22 0.22 15.90
N LYS A 101 0.89 -0.50 15.74
CA LYS A 101 0.97 -1.89 15.22
C LYS A 101 0.41 -2.03 13.80
N SER A 102 0.40 -0.95 13.04
CA SER A 102 -0.09 -0.90 11.67
C SER A 102 1.08 -0.90 10.70
N TYR A 103 1.80 -2.01 10.60
CA TYR A 103 2.94 -2.16 9.68
C TYR A 103 2.93 -3.53 9.01
N ILE A 104 3.46 -3.57 7.79
CA ILE A 104 3.67 -4.79 7.01
C ILE A 104 5.14 -5.24 7.12
N LYS A 105 5.33 -6.52 7.50
CA LYS A 105 6.62 -7.17 7.77
C LYS A 105 6.54 -8.65 7.43
#